data_AF-A0A355GR82-F1
#
_entry.id   AF-A0A355GR82-F1
#
_cell.length_a   1.000
_cell.length_b   1.000
_cell.length_c   1.000
_cell.angle_alpha   90.00
_cell.angle_beta   90.00
_cell.angle_gamma   90.00
#
_symmetry.space_group_name_H-M   'P 1'
#
loop_
_entity.id
_entity.type
_entity.pdbx_description
1 polymer ?
#
loop_
_entity_poly.entity_id
_entity_poly.type
_entity_poly.pdbx_seq_one_letter_code
_entity_poly.pdbx_strand_id
1 'polypeptide(L)'
;MVLTEAQRTLTQTTLTQSLSRKYPGLFIAFPGDEKQYGGCLAAGRGFVHVSPEGHVEPCPFAPVSDSGLQGMSLKEALQSDLLRIIRENSDELHDTSGGCALWNRRDLVQSLVKKDMPYC
;
A
#
# COMPACT_ATOMS: atom_id res chain seq x y z
N MET A 1 6.72 12.32 16.81
CA MET A 1 7.05 11.22 17.73
C MET A 1 7.45 10.03 16.85
N VAL A 2 8.72 9.60 16.88
CA VAL A 2 9.22 8.50 16.03
C VAL A 2 9.67 7.38 16.97
N LEU A 3 9.11 6.18 16.79
CA LEU A 3 9.51 5.00 17.57
C LEU A 3 10.95 4.61 17.21
N THR A 4 11.74 4.22 18.22
CA THR A 4 13.04 3.56 17.98
C THR A 4 12.83 2.19 17.37
N GLU A 5 13.86 1.61 16.76
CA GLU A 5 13.78 0.26 16.17
C GLU A 5 13.35 -0.78 17.22
N ALA A 6 13.91 -0.71 18.43
CA ALA A 6 13.53 -1.58 19.54
C ALA A 6 12.05 -1.41 19.94
N GLN A 7 11.54 -0.16 19.95
CA GLN A 7 10.13 0.11 20.23
C GLN A 7 9.22 -0.41 19.11
N ARG A 8 9.62 -0.30 17.83
CA ARG A 8 8.87 -0.86 16.69
C ARG A 8 8.77 -2.37 16.80
N THR A 9 9.87 -3.07 17.06
CA THR A 9 9.88 -4.53 17.22
C THR A 9 8.98 -4.98 18.39
N LEU A 10 9.04 -4.28 19.52
CA LEU A 10 8.22 -4.61 20.69
C LEU A 10 6.72 -4.42 20.40
N THR A 11 6.37 -3.33 19.72
CA THR A 11 5.00 -3.00 19.32
C THR A 11 4.46 -4.02 18.32
N GLN A 12 5.22 -4.34 17.27
CA GLN A 12 4.88 -5.34 16.26
C GLN A 12 4.68 -6.73 16.86
N THR A 13 5.64 -7.19 17.65
CA THR A 13 5.61 -8.56 18.18
C THR A 13 4.49 -8.73 19.20
N THR A 14 4.24 -7.73 20.05
CA THR A 14 3.30 -7.89 21.16
C THR A 14 1.85 -7.63 20.75
N LEU A 15 1.58 -6.53 20.03
CA LEU A 15 0.21 -6.14 19.69
C LEU A 15 -0.32 -6.96 18.51
N THR A 16 0.44 -7.06 17.43
CA THR A 16 -0.01 -7.76 16.22
C THR A 16 -0.26 -9.24 16.54
N GLN A 17 0.62 -9.91 17.29
CA GLN A 17 0.39 -11.30 17.71
C GLN A 17 -0.80 -11.47 18.65
N SER A 18 -1.01 -10.53 19.59
CA SER A 18 -2.16 -10.59 20.49
C SER A 18 -3.47 -10.47 19.71
N LEU A 19 -3.55 -9.55 18.76
CA LEU A 19 -4.73 -9.33 17.92
C LEU A 19 -4.99 -10.53 16.99
N SER A 20 -3.97 -11.03 16.30
CA SER A 20 -4.08 -12.19 15.41
C SER A 20 -4.50 -13.47 16.14
N ARG A 21 -4.17 -13.61 17.43
CA ARG A 21 -4.66 -14.73 18.27
C ARG A 21 -6.11 -14.55 18.72
N LYS A 22 -6.57 -13.30 18.87
CA LYS A 22 -7.89 -12.99 19.43
C LYS A 22 -8.98 -12.89 18.36
N TYR A 23 -8.63 -12.45 17.15
CA TYR A 23 -9.60 -12.16 16.10
C TYR A 23 -9.21 -12.86 14.79
N PRO A 24 -10.19 -13.36 14.02
CA PRO A 24 -9.94 -13.84 12.66
C PRO A 24 -9.70 -12.63 11.74
N GLY A 25 -8.44 -12.24 11.57
CA GLY A 25 -8.06 -11.11 10.74
C GLY A 25 -6.55 -11.04 10.51
N LEU A 26 -6.16 -10.37 9.42
CA LEU A 26 -4.77 -10.02 9.16
C LEU A 26 -4.46 -8.69 9.85
N PHE A 27 -3.56 -8.73 10.83
CA PHE A 27 -3.07 -7.53 11.51
C PHE A 27 -1.67 -7.24 11.02
N ILE A 28 -1.42 -6.00 10.63
CA ILE A 28 -0.13 -5.52 10.15
C ILE A 28 0.11 -4.17 10.81
N ALA A 29 1.21 -4.05 11.56
CA ALA A 29 1.62 -2.75 12.10
C ALA A 29 2.35 -1.93 11.02
N PHE A 30 1.59 -1.13 10.28
CA PHE A 30 2.09 -0.30 9.20
C PHE A 30 2.53 1.10 9.71
N PRO A 31 3.71 1.64 9.34
CA PRO A 31 4.76 1.01 8.55
C PRO A 31 5.72 0.15 9.39
N GLY A 32 6.32 -0.86 8.77
CA GLY A 32 7.49 -1.60 9.27
C GLY A 32 7.25 -3.10 9.49
N ASP A 33 6.00 -3.55 9.63
CA ASP A 33 5.65 -4.97 9.81
C ASP A 33 5.53 -5.70 8.46
N GLU A 34 5.80 -5.01 7.34
CA GLU A 34 5.73 -5.58 6.00
C GLU A 34 6.96 -6.43 5.64
N LYS A 35 8.06 -6.30 6.40
CA LYS A 35 9.26 -7.13 6.21
C LYS A 35 8.93 -8.63 6.24
N GLN A 36 8.04 -9.06 7.13
CA GLN A 36 7.60 -10.47 7.21
C GLN A 36 6.86 -10.93 5.94
N TYR A 37 6.30 -9.99 5.17
CA TYR A 37 5.63 -10.24 3.89
C TYR A 37 6.54 -9.93 2.67
N GLY A 38 7.84 -9.72 2.92
CA GLY A 38 8.82 -9.38 1.88
C GLY A 38 8.73 -7.93 1.42
N GLY A 39 8.40 -6.98 2.29
CA GLY A 39 8.30 -5.55 1.96
C GLY A 39 6.89 -5.10 1.58
N CYS A 40 6.79 -3.89 1.01
CA CYS A 40 5.52 -3.21 0.77
C CYS A 40 4.52 -4.04 -0.06
N LEU A 41 3.34 -4.35 0.50
CA LEU A 41 2.26 -5.05 -0.20
C LEU A 41 1.57 -4.18 -1.26
N ALA A 42 1.54 -2.86 -1.02
CA ALA A 42 0.94 -1.87 -1.91
C ALA A 42 1.75 -1.66 -3.21
N ALA A 43 2.99 -2.17 -3.28
CA ALA A 43 3.83 -2.17 -4.48
C ALA A 43 3.41 -3.25 -5.50
N GLY A 44 2.09 -3.43 -5.71
CA GLY A 44 1.55 -4.40 -6.67
C GLY A 44 1.53 -5.85 -6.19
N ARG A 45 1.68 -6.11 -4.89
CA ARG A 45 1.82 -7.46 -4.30
C ARG A 45 0.58 -7.96 -3.56
N GLY A 46 -0.59 -7.37 -3.85
CA GLY A 46 -1.88 -7.84 -3.34
C GLY A 46 -2.52 -6.97 -2.26
N PHE A 47 -2.20 -5.69 -2.20
CA PHE A 47 -2.89 -4.71 -1.37
C PHE A 47 -3.37 -3.52 -2.21
N VAL A 48 -4.61 -3.10 -1.95
CA VAL A 48 -5.21 -1.85 -2.44
C VAL A 48 -6.06 -1.24 -1.33
N HIS A 49 -6.28 0.06 -1.40
CA HIS A 49 -7.15 0.83 -0.53
C HIS A 49 -8.36 1.31 -1.31
N VAL A 50 -9.54 1.26 -0.69
CA VAL A 50 -10.74 1.90 -1.23
C VAL A 50 -11.04 3.11 -0.36
N SER A 51 -10.98 4.31 -0.93
CA SER A 51 -11.24 5.55 -0.19
C SER A 51 -12.72 5.65 0.23
N PRO A 52 -13.07 6.52 1.20
CA PRO A 52 -14.47 6.80 1.54
C PRO A 52 -15.29 7.29 0.33
N GLU A 53 -14.64 7.98 -0.60
CA GLU A 53 -15.18 8.44 -1.87
C GLU A 53 -15.12 7.35 -2.94
N GLY A 54 -14.85 6.08 -2.59
CA GLY A 54 -14.88 4.91 -3.47
C GLY A 54 -13.76 4.80 -4.50
N HIS A 55 -12.72 5.64 -4.40
CA HIS A 55 -11.53 5.55 -5.26
C HIS A 55 -10.70 4.32 -4.92
N VAL A 56 -10.14 3.64 -5.93
CA VAL A 56 -9.23 2.52 -5.71
C VAL A 56 -7.80 3.03 -5.80
N GLU A 57 -7.12 3.04 -4.67
CA GLU A 57 -5.77 3.56 -4.47
C GLU A 57 -4.79 2.42 -4.16
N PRO A 58 -3.50 2.55 -4.50
CA PRO A 58 -2.53 1.52 -4.13
C PRO A 58 -2.28 1.48 -2.62
N CYS A 59 -2.36 2.62 -1.93
CA CYS A 59 -2.06 2.73 -0.50
C CYS A 59 -2.79 3.95 0.11
N PRO A 60 -3.31 3.89 1.35
CA PRO A 60 -3.90 5.07 1.99
C PRO A 60 -2.88 6.20 2.23
N PHE A 61 -1.58 5.89 2.16
CA PHE A 61 -0.48 6.87 2.27
C PHE A 61 0.09 7.30 0.91
N ALA A 62 -0.46 6.78 -0.19
CA ALA A 62 -0.23 7.23 -1.55
C ALA A 62 -1.59 7.35 -2.25
N PRO A 63 -2.41 8.37 -1.89
CA PRO A 63 -3.78 8.51 -2.34
C PRO A 63 -3.83 9.01 -3.79
N VAL A 64 -3.42 8.15 -4.71
CA VAL A 64 -3.48 8.36 -6.15
C VAL A 64 -4.39 7.30 -6.76
N SER A 65 -5.30 7.72 -7.63
CA SER A 65 -6.28 6.82 -8.23
C SER A 65 -6.69 7.24 -9.64
N ASP A 66 -6.96 6.23 -10.45
CA ASP A 66 -7.46 6.35 -11.83
C ASP A 66 -8.81 5.64 -12.03
N SER A 67 -9.36 5.07 -10.96
CA SER A 67 -10.52 4.19 -10.97
C SER A 67 -11.36 4.35 -9.71
N GLY A 68 -12.69 4.26 -9.83
CA GLY A 68 -13.62 4.47 -8.72
C GLY A 68 -14.85 3.58 -8.82
N LEU A 69 -15.24 2.99 -7.70
CA LEU A 69 -16.29 1.95 -7.65
C LEU A 69 -17.71 2.49 -7.81
N GLN A 70 -17.89 3.80 -8.02
CA GLN A 70 -19.19 4.42 -8.33
C GLN A 70 -19.73 3.99 -9.68
N GLY A 71 -18.85 3.73 -10.65
CA GLY A 71 -19.21 3.49 -12.05
C GLY A 71 -18.61 2.24 -12.68
N MET A 72 -17.79 1.50 -11.94
CA MET A 72 -17.16 0.26 -12.43
C MET A 72 -17.09 -0.79 -11.32
N SER A 73 -16.94 -2.06 -11.72
CA SER A 73 -16.73 -3.16 -10.79
C SER A 73 -15.33 -3.14 -10.18
N LEU A 74 -15.17 -3.76 -9.01
CA LEU A 74 -13.85 -3.95 -8.40
C LEU A 74 -12.89 -4.70 -9.34
N LYS A 75 -13.39 -5.65 -10.12
CA LYS A 75 -12.57 -6.39 -11.09
C LYS A 75 -11.96 -5.45 -12.14
N GLU A 76 -12.75 -4.53 -12.67
CA GLU A 76 -12.28 -3.54 -13.65
C GLU A 76 -11.30 -2.56 -13.00
N ALA A 77 -11.61 -2.07 -11.79
CA ALA A 77 -10.71 -1.18 -11.07
C ALA A 77 -9.35 -1.83 -10.75
N LEU A 78 -9.32 -3.12 -10.38
CA LEU A 78 -8.07 -3.86 -10.17
C LEU A 78 -7.23 -4.01 -11.45
N GLN A 79 -7.86 -3.90 -12.62
CA GLN A 79 -7.23 -3.92 -13.93
C GLN A 79 -6.84 -2.51 -14.44
N SER A 80 -6.96 -1.47 -13.61
CA SER A 80 -6.64 -0.10 -14.00
C SER A 80 -5.19 0.07 -14.44
N ASP A 81 -4.94 1.14 -15.21
CA ASP A 81 -3.62 1.43 -15.75
C ASP A 81 -2.62 1.74 -14.63
N LEU A 82 -3.02 2.51 -13.62
CA LEU A 82 -2.20 2.80 -12.46
C LEU A 82 -1.75 1.53 -11.75
N LEU A 83 -2.70 0.66 -11.39
CA LEU A 83 -2.38 -0.57 -10.65
C LEU A 83 -1.59 -1.55 -11.53
N ARG A 84 -1.86 -1.59 -12.84
CA ARG A 84 -1.06 -2.38 -13.80
C ARG A 84 0.39 -1.92 -13.82
N ILE A 85 0.62 -0.62 -13.97
CA ILE A 85 1.96 -0.06 -14.00
C ILE A 85 2.69 -0.30 -12.68
N ILE A 86 2.03 -0.15 -11.53
CA ILE A 86 2.62 -0.46 -10.22
C ILE A 86 3.03 -1.94 -10.13
N ARG A 87 2.21 -2.87 -10.63
CA ARG A 87 2.55 -4.31 -10.66
C ARG A 87 3.76 -4.59 -11.56
N GLU A 88 3.80 -3.97 -12.74
CA GLU A 88 4.90 -4.12 -13.70
C GLU A 88 6.23 -3.60 -13.15
N ASN A 89 6.20 -2.63 -12.23
CA ASN A 89 7.38 -2.03 -11.59
C ASN A 89 7.59 -2.51 -10.14
N SER A 90 6.98 -3.63 -9.75
CA SER A 90 7.02 -4.13 -8.36
C SER A 90 8.43 -4.43 -7.84
N ASP A 91 9.36 -4.83 -8.72
CA ASP A 91 10.77 -5.04 -8.37
C ASP A 91 11.48 -3.73 -8.02
N GLU A 92 11.19 -2.66 -8.74
CA GLU A 92 11.73 -1.33 -8.44
C GLU A 92 11.07 -0.71 -7.22
N LEU A 93 9.77 -0.94 -7.05
CA LEU A 93 8.96 -0.54 -5.90
C LEU A 93 9.14 -1.48 -4.70
N HIS A 94 10.21 -2.29 -4.69
CA HIS A 94 10.57 -3.12 -3.56
C HIS A 94 11.41 -2.31 -2.57
N ASP A 95 10.86 -2.09 -1.37
CA ASP A 95 11.59 -1.52 -0.25
C ASP A 95 11.61 -2.51 0.92
N THR A 96 12.80 -3.06 1.21
CA THR A 96 13.05 -3.96 2.34
C THR A 96 13.47 -3.22 3.60
N SER A 97 13.73 -1.91 3.52
CA SER A 97 14.22 -1.11 4.65
C SER A 97 13.11 -0.76 5.66
N GLY A 98 11.85 -1.14 5.38
CA GLY A 98 10.69 -0.92 6.26
C GLY A 98 10.02 0.44 6.06
N GLY A 99 10.35 1.13 4.96
CA GLY A 99 9.67 2.35 4.52
C GLY A 99 8.54 2.07 3.52
N CYS A 100 7.68 3.08 3.30
CA CYS A 100 6.67 3.01 2.25
C CYS A 100 7.36 3.17 0.88
N ALA A 101 7.46 2.08 0.12
CA ALA A 101 8.13 2.08 -1.18
C ALA A 101 7.52 3.09 -2.18
N LEU A 102 6.19 3.22 -2.17
CA LEU A 102 5.47 4.17 -3.02
C LEU A 102 5.79 5.62 -2.65
N TRP A 103 5.98 5.92 -1.36
CA TRP A 103 6.35 7.24 -0.90
C TRP A 103 7.81 7.56 -1.20
N ASN A 104 8.71 6.60 -0.93
CA ASN A 104 10.14 6.74 -1.18
C ASN A 104 10.44 6.90 -2.67
N ARG A 105 9.58 6.36 -3.54
CA ARG A 105 9.65 6.46 -5.00
C ARG A 105 8.48 7.25 -5.58
N ARG A 106 7.98 8.25 -4.86
CA ARG A 106 6.82 9.05 -5.31
C ARG A 106 7.03 9.69 -6.68
N ASP A 107 8.26 10.10 -7.00
CA ASP A 107 8.57 10.73 -8.29
C ASP A 107 8.43 9.72 -9.44
N LEU A 108 8.83 8.47 -9.21
CA LEU A 108 8.58 7.36 -10.14
C LEU A 108 7.07 7.14 -10.27
N VAL A 109 6.35 7.00 -9.15
CA VAL A 109 4.88 6.80 -9.16
C VAL A 109 4.17 7.92 -9.90
N GLN A 110 4.56 9.18 -9.67
CA GLN A 110 4.02 10.35 -10.37
C GLN A 110 4.37 10.37 -11.85
N SER A 111 5.57 9.92 -12.25
CA SER A 111 5.95 9.82 -13.67
C SER A 111 5.19 8.72 -14.42
N LEU A 112 4.77 7.69 -13.70
CA LEU A 112 3.98 6.57 -14.19
C LEU A 112 2.49 6.92 -14.32
N VAL A 113 2.03 7.94 -13.59
CA VAL A 113 0.69 8.52 -13.70
C VAL A 113 0.66 9.53 -14.85
N LYS A 114 -0.24 9.33 -15.82
CA LYS A 114 -0.43 10.31 -16.91
C LYS A 114 -0.88 11.66 -16.35
N LYS A 115 -0.32 12.74 -16.88
CA LYS A 115 -0.53 14.15 -16.48
C LYS A 115 -2.00 14.64 -16.47
N ASP A 116 -2.92 13.86 -17.05
CA ASP A 116 -4.35 14.20 -17.17
C ASP A 116 -5.24 13.45 -16.16
N MET A 117 -4.67 12.89 -15.07
CA MET A 117 -5.51 12.30 -14.01
C MET A 117 -6.20 13.37 -13.16
N PRO A 118 -7.54 13.33 -13.04
CA PRO A 118 -8.30 14.35 -12.32
C PRO A 118 -8.20 14.28 -10.79
N TYR A 119 -7.44 13.33 -10.21
CA TYR A 119 -7.43 13.05 -8.77
C TYR A 119 -6.01 12.95 -8.17
N CYS A 120 -5.07 13.77 -8.63
CA CYS A 120 -3.77 13.99 -7.99
C CYS A 120 -3.84 15.12 -6.94
#